data_AF-A0A8C9AJ34-F1
#
_entry.id   AF-A0A8C9AJ34-F1
#
_cell.length_a   1.000
_cell.length_b   1.000
_cell.length_c   1.000
_cell.angle_alpha   90.00
_cell.angle_beta   90.00
_cell.angle_gamma   90.00
#
_symmetry.space_group_name_H-M   'P 1'
#
loop_
_entity.id
_entity.type
_entity.pdbx_description
1 polymer ?
#
loop_
_entity_poly.entity_id
_entity_poly.type
_entity_poly.pdbx_seq_one_letter_code
_entity_poly.pdbx_strand_id
1 'polypeptide(L)'
;MEQTVLVPPGPDSFNFFTRESLAAIERRIAEEKAKNPKPDKNDDENGPKPNSDLEAGKNLPFIYGDIPPGMVSEPLEDLDPYYINKKTFIVLNKGKAIFRFSATSALYILTPFNPLRKIAIKILPTLFSMLIMCTILTNCVFMTMSNPPDWTKNVEYTFTGIYTFESLIKIIARGFCLEDFTFLRDPWNWLDFTVITFAYVTEFVDLGNVSALRTFRVLRALKTISVIPGLKTIVGALIQSVKKLSDVMILTVFCLSVFALIGLQLFMGNLRNKCVQWPPTNASMEEHSIEMNRTMNNNVEFCYTYICSIVVKSRQWGYPSPE
;
A
#
# COMPACT_ATOMS: atom_id res chain seq x y z
N MET A 1 17.98 30.57 -28.86
CA MET A 1 16.94 29.60 -28.46
C MET A 1 16.61 28.81 -29.70
N GLU A 2 17.21 27.63 -29.89
CA GLU A 2 16.80 26.75 -30.99
C GLU A 2 15.48 26.09 -30.58
N GLN A 3 14.38 26.56 -31.16
CA GLN A 3 13.10 25.86 -31.11
C GLN A 3 13.27 24.56 -31.90
N THR A 4 13.40 23.45 -31.19
CA THR A 4 13.15 22.13 -31.77
C THR A 4 11.77 22.15 -32.40
N VAL A 5 11.72 21.94 -33.72
CA VAL A 5 10.50 21.82 -34.51
C VAL A 5 9.63 20.76 -33.86
N LEU A 6 8.63 21.20 -33.09
CA LEU A 6 7.56 20.34 -32.59
C LEU A 6 6.79 19.88 -33.80
N VAL A 7 7.12 18.67 -34.29
CA VAL A 7 6.32 17.99 -35.30
C VAL A 7 4.88 17.99 -34.78
N PRO A 8 3.90 18.47 -35.57
CA PRO A 8 2.51 18.47 -35.12
C PRO A 8 2.10 17.05 -34.72
N PRO A 9 1.35 16.88 -33.61
CA PRO A 9 0.94 15.56 -33.16
C PRO A 9 0.18 14.85 -34.29
N GLY A 10 0.69 13.69 -34.71
CA GLY A 10 0.17 12.97 -35.86
C GLY A 10 0.75 11.55 -35.99
N PRO A 11 0.33 10.81 -37.03
CA PRO A 11 0.75 9.42 -37.24
C PRO A 11 2.25 9.27 -37.56
N ASP A 12 2.91 10.34 -38.01
CA ASP A 12 4.34 10.37 -38.34
C ASP A 12 5.23 10.76 -37.14
N SER A 13 4.66 10.92 -35.95
CA SER A 13 5.42 11.35 -34.75
C SER A 13 6.26 10.24 -34.10
N PHE A 14 6.24 9.00 -34.61
CA PHE A 14 6.96 7.88 -34.01
C PHE A 14 8.40 7.76 -34.54
N ASN A 15 9.38 7.94 -33.64
CA ASN A 15 10.79 7.72 -33.92
C ASN A 15 11.38 6.64 -33.01
N PHE A 16 12.31 5.85 -33.54
CA PHE A 16 13.06 4.86 -32.74
C PHE A 16 14.04 5.55 -31.78
N PHE A 17 14.12 5.01 -30.57
CA PHE A 17 15.11 5.47 -29.60
C PHE A 17 16.50 4.90 -29.92
N THR A 18 17.34 5.68 -30.59
CA THR A 18 18.71 5.31 -30.97
C THR A 18 19.76 5.88 -30.03
N ARG A 19 21.02 5.43 -30.17
CA ARG A 19 22.17 6.02 -29.43
C ARG A 19 22.34 7.51 -29.74
N GLU A 20 22.04 7.90 -30.97
CA GLU A 20 22.10 9.29 -31.42
C GLU A 20 21.02 10.14 -30.77
N SER A 21 19.80 9.61 -30.64
CA SER A 21 18.71 10.25 -29.89
C SER A 21 19.08 10.50 -28.43
N LEU A 22 19.65 9.50 -27.74
CA LEU A 22 20.12 9.65 -26.36
C LEU A 22 21.22 10.72 -26.24
N ALA A 23 22.20 10.72 -27.15
CA ALA A 23 23.26 11.73 -27.16
C ALA A 23 22.73 13.15 -27.44
N ALA A 24 21.71 13.28 -28.31
CA ALA A 24 21.04 14.54 -28.57
C ALA A 24 20.30 15.06 -27.33
N ILE A 25 19.59 14.19 -26.60
CA ILE A 25 18.93 14.53 -25.33
C ILE A 25 19.97 14.98 -24.29
N GLU A 26 21.09 14.26 -24.17
CA GLU A 26 22.15 14.61 -23.21
C GLU A 26 22.79 15.97 -23.50
N ARG A 27 22.99 16.31 -24.79
CA ARG A 27 23.45 17.64 -25.20
C ARG A 27 22.46 18.72 -24.79
N ARG A 28 21.16 18.54 -25.07
CA ARG A 28 20.11 19.50 -24.66
C ARG A 28 20.08 19.72 -23.15
N ILE A 29 20.19 18.64 -22.37
CA ILE A 29 20.25 18.72 -20.90
C ILE A 29 21.50 19.48 -20.44
N ALA A 30 22.67 19.23 -21.05
CA ALA A 30 23.90 19.93 -20.71
C ALA A 30 23.82 21.43 -21.05
N GLU A 31 23.23 21.79 -22.18
CA GLU A 31 22.99 23.18 -22.59
C GLU A 31 22.00 23.90 -21.68
N GLU A 32 20.93 23.24 -21.25
CA GLU A 32 19.98 23.80 -20.27
C GLU A 32 20.65 23.99 -18.90
N LYS A 33 21.41 23.00 -18.42
CA LYS A 33 22.18 23.12 -17.17
C LYS A 33 23.24 24.23 -17.24
N ALA A 34 23.84 24.45 -18.41
CA ALA A 34 24.79 25.55 -18.63
C ALA A 34 24.09 26.92 -18.63
N LYS A 35 22.84 26.99 -19.10
CA LYS A 35 22.03 28.23 -19.07
C LYS A 35 21.43 28.52 -17.69
N ASN A 36 21.09 27.49 -16.91
CA ASN A 36 20.53 27.60 -15.56
C ASN A 36 21.25 26.68 -14.56
N PRO A 37 22.32 27.16 -13.90
CA PRO A 37 23.13 26.35 -12.97
C PRO A 37 22.44 26.01 -11.64
N LYS A 38 21.36 26.72 -11.29
CA LYS A 38 20.55 26.45 -10.10
C LYS A 38 19.14 26.07 -10.56
N PRO A 39 18.66 24.85 -10.29
CA PRO A 39 17.24 24.58 -10.44
C PRO A 39 16.54 25.38 -9.34
N ASP A 40 15.87 26.45 -9.73
CA ASP A 40 15.03 27.19 -8.81
C ASP A 40 13.94 26.21 -8.34
N LYS A 41 13.99 25.81 -7.07
CA LYS A 41 12.90 25.10 -6.39
C LYS A 41 11.81 26.13 -6.04
N ASN A 42 11.42 26.95 -7.00
CA ASN A 42 10.18 27.68 -6.91
C ASN A 42 9.13 26.74 -7.46
N ASP A 43 8.26 26.27 -6.57
CA ASP A 43 7.02 25.56 -6.89
C ASP A 43 6.09 26.52 -7.67
N ASP A 44 6.50 26.93 -8.87
CA ASP A 44 5.64 27.68 -9.77
C ASP A 44 4.61 26.68 -10.32
N GLU A 45 3.39 26.75 -9.81
CA GLU A 45 2.21 26.03 -10.31
C GLU A 45 1.92 26.24 -11.82
N ASN A 46 2.68 27.15 -12.46
CA ASN A 46 2.67 27.52 -13.88
C ASN A 46 3.79 26.90 -14.74
N GLY A 47 4.63 26.01 -14.20
CA GLY A 47 5.56 25.22 -15.02
C GLY A 47 4.82 24.33 -16.05
N PRO A 48 5.46 23.94 -17.16
CA PRO A 48 4.85 23.03 -18.12
C PRO A 48 4.45 21.73 -17.40
N LYS A 49 3.17 21.34 -17.50
CA LYS A 49 2.64 20.12 -16.89
C LYS A 49 2.64 18.98 -17.91
N PRO A 50 2.88 17.73 -17.48
CA PRO A 50 2.77 16.58 -18.36
C PRO A 50 1.35 16.47 -18.92
N ASN A 51 1.22 16.05 -20.17
CA ASN A 51 -0.08 15.97 -20.81
C ASN A 51 -0.89 14.78 -20.23
N SER A 52 -2.09 15.04 -19.73
CA SER A 52 -2.96 14.04 -19.09
C SER A 52 -3.35 12.90 -20.03
N ASP A 53 -3.39 13.17 -21.33
CA ASP A 53 -3.80 12.19 -22.35
C ASP A 53 -2.68 11.21 -22.71
N LEU A 54 -1.43 11.59 -22.43
CA LEU A 54 -0.25 10.76 -22.67
C LEU A 54 0.25 10.07 -21.39
N GLU A 55 -0.53 10.00 -20.31
CA GLU A 55 -0.10 9.36 -19.07
C GLU A 55 0.29 7.88 -19.24
N ALA A 56 1.31 7.44 -18.48
CA ALA A 56 1.76 6.05 -18.53
C ALA A 56 0.63 5.10 -18.07
N GLY A 57 0.35 4.08 -18.87
CA GLY A 57 -0.75 3.12 -18.65
C GLY A 57 -2.08 3.51 -19.30
N LYS A 58 -2.19 4.70 -19.92
CA LYS A 58 -3.33 5.03 -20.79
C LYS A 58 -3.10 4.53 -22.22
N ASN A 59 -4.21 4.39 -22.94
CA ASN A 59 -4.19 4.10 -24.37
C ASN A 59 -3.84 5.37 -25.13
N LEU A 60 -3.06 5.22 -26.19
CA LEU A 60 -2.67 6.30 -27.06
C LEU A 60 -3.91 7.00 -27.65
N PRO A 61 -4.00 8.34 -27.61
CA PRO A 61 -5.09 9.09 -28.22
C PRO A 61 -5.23 8.80 -29.72
N PHE A 62 -6.46 8.86 -30.23
CA PHE A 62 -6.79 8.55 -31.63
C PHE A 62 -6.02 9.42 -32.65
N ILE A 63 -5.57 10.60 -32.24
CA ILE A 63 -4.83 11.59 -33.05
C ILE A 63 -3.53 11.00 -33.64
N TYR A 64 -2.90 10.06 -32.94
CA TYR A 64 -1.65 9.42 -33.38
C TYR A 64 -1.85 8.24 -34.34
N GLY A 65 -3.10 7.90 -34.69
CA GLY A 65 -3.40 6.85 -35.65
C GLY A 65 -3.05 5.42 -35.18
N ASP A 66 -2.70 4.56 -36.13
CA ASP A 66 -2.26 3.18 -35.89
C ASP A 66 -0.74 3.08 -35.81
N ILE A 67 -0.24 2.18 -34.97
CA ILE A 67 1.20 1.99 -34.78
C ILE A 67 1.76 1.29 -36.02
N PRO A 68 2.79 1.84 -36.69
CA PRO A 68 3.38 1.20 -37.85
C PRO A 68 3.92 -0.21 -37.54
N PRO A 69 3.78 -1.17 -38.48
CA PRO A 69 4.17 -2.56 -38.27
C PRO A 69 5.67 -2.68 -38.00
N GLY A 70 6.03 -3.21 -36.83
CA GLY A 70 7.42 -3.40 -36.40
C GLY A 70 7.88 -2.50 -35.23
N MET A 71 7.13 -1.44 -34.89
CA MET A 71 7.45 -0.55 -33.77
C MET A 71 6.85 -0.99 -32.41
N VAL A 72 6.06 -2.06 -32.41
CA VAL A 72 5.44 -2.59 -31.18
C VAL A 72 6.50 -3.25 -30.29
N SER A 73 6.49 -2.91 -29.01
CA SER A 73 7.46 -3.41 -28.01
C SER A 73 8.93 -3.06 -28.29
N GLU A 74 9.19 -2.10 -29.18
CA GLU A 74 10.50 -1.50 -29.39
C GLU A 74 10.56 -0.13 -28.68
N PRO A 75 11.76 0.33 -28.27
CA PRO A 75 11.90 1.63 -27.60
C PRO A 75 11.77 2.78 -28.61
N LEU A 76 10.87 3.71 -28.31
CA LEU A 76 10.54 4.89 -29.12
C LEU A 76 10.82 6.17 -28.33
N GLU A 77 11.04 7.29 -29.02
CA GLU A 77 11.17 8.61 -28.41
C GLU A 77 9.87 9.04 -27.70
N ASP A 78 9.99 9.81 -26.61
CA ASP A 78 8.81 10.34 -25.91
C ASP A 78 8.03 11.32 -26.80
N LEU A 79 6.72 11.10 -26.92
CA LEU A 79 5.79 11.91 -27.69
C LEU A 79 5.37 13.21 -26.97
N ASP A 80 5.58 13.28 -25.65
CA ASP A 80 5.14 14.41 -24.83
C ASP A 80 6.25 15.49 -24.79
N PRO A 81 5.97 16.74 -25.24
CA PRO A 81 6.92 17.85 -25.22
C PRO A 81 7.55 18.11 -23.85
N TYR A 82 6.83 17.80 -22.76
CA TYR A 82 7.35 17.95 -21.40
C TYR A 82 8.55 17.04 -21.10
N TYR A 83 8.66 15.90 -21.80
CA TYR A 83 9.70 14.90 -21.58
C TYR A 83 10.85 14.98 -22.59
N ILE A 84 10.82 15.92 -23.55
CA ILE A 84 11.82 16.00 -24.64
C ILE A 84 13.26 16.26 -24.15
N ASN A 85 13.39 16.93 -22.99
CA ASN A 85 14.65 17.23 -22.32
C ASN A 85 14.89 16.31 -21.11
N LYS A 86 14.14 15.21 -21.01
CA LYS A 86 14.35 14.18 -19.97
C LYS A 86 14.89 12.92 -20.62
N LYS A 87 15.72 12.17 -19.88
CA LYS A 87 16.24 10.87 -20.32
C LYS A 87 15.15 9.81 -20.18
N THR A 88 14.14 9.85 -21.03
CA THR A 88 13.02 8.90 -21.04
C THR A 88 12.76 8.37 -22.45
N PHE A 89 12.13 7.21 -22.52
CA PHE A 89 11.65 6.61 -23.76
C PHE A 89 10.32 5.88 -23.50
N ILE A 90 9.51 5.73 -24.54
CA ILE A 90 8.24 5.02 -24.47
C ILE A 90 8.31 3.67 -25.18
N VAL A 91 7.47 2.75 -24.73
CA VAL A 91 7.23 1.46 -25.38
C VAL A 91 5.73 1.27 -25.49
N LEU A 92 5.28 0.91 -26.68
CA LEU A 92 3.87 0.70 -26.98
C LEU A 92 3.55 -0.80 -27.03
N ASN A 93 2.44 -1.19 -26.43
CA ASN A 93 1.89 -2.55 -26.58
C ASN A 93 0.98 -2.63 -27.82
N LYS A 94 0.66 -3.86 -28.28
CA LYS A 94 -0.29 -4.11 -29.39
C LYS A 94 -1.65 -3.44 -29.18
N GLY A 95 -2.07 -3.25 -27.93
CA GLY A 95 -3.28 -2.53 -27.54
C GLY A 95 -3.13 -1.00 -27.42
N LYS A 96 -2.08 -0.39 -27.99
CA LYS A 96 -1.77 1.05 -27.93
C LYS A 96 -1.54 1.63 -26.52
N ALA A 97 -1.30 0.80 -25.51
CA ALA A 97 -0.98 1.27 -24.16
C ALA A 97 0.46 1.83 -24.07
N ILE A 98 0.63 2.98 -23.44
CA ILE A 98 1.92 3.69 -23.30
C ILE A 98 2.64 3.23 -22.03
N PHE A 99 3.85 2.68 -22.16
CA PHE A 99 4.74 2.41 -21.03
C PHE A 99 5.95 3.34 -21.12
N ARG A 100 6.18 4.18 -20.10
CA ARG A 100 7.37 5.02 -19.99
C ARG A 100 8.48 4.36 -19.21
N PHE A 101 9.71 4.55 -19.66
CA PHE A 101 10.92 4.08 -19.01
C PHE A 101 11.98 5.19 -18.97
N SER A 102 12.85 5.18 -17.95
CA SER A 102 14.03 6.03 -17.94
C SER A 102 15.12 5.45 -18.83
N ALA A 103 15.83 6.29 -19.59
CA ALA A 103 16.97 5.93 -20.42
C ALA A 103 18.31 5.91 -19.65
N THR A 104 18.31 6.14 -18.34
CA THR A 104 19.51 6.11 -17.48
C THR A 104 20.04 4.68 -17.31
N SER A 105 21.34 4.53 -17.03
CA SER A 105 21.95 3.21 -16.78
C SER A 105 21.35 2.55 -15.54
N ALA A 106 20.81 1.35 -15.69
CA ALA A 106 20.34 0.56 -14.56
C ALA A 106 21.55 -0.08 -13.85
N LEU A 107 21.55 -0.10 -12.51
CA LEU A 107 22.62 -0.74 -11.70
C LEU A 107 24.05 -0.23 -11.99
N TYR A 108 24.20 1.02 -12.46
CA TYR A 108 25.49 1.62 -12.88
C TYR A 108 26.26 0.89 -14.00
N ILE A 109 25.79 -0.28 -14.46
CA ILE A 109 26.49 -1.17 -15.42
C ILE A 109 25.63 -1.46 -16.67
N LEU A 110 24.30 -1.39 -16.56
CA LEU A 110 23.37 -1.80 -17.63
C LEU A 110 22.88 -0.58 -18.43
N THR A 111 23.63 -0.22 -19.47
CA THR A 111 23.24 0.76 -20.49
C THR A 111 21.90 0.36 -21.15
N PRO A 112 21.01 1.30 -21.53
CA PRO A 112 19.72 1.00 -22.20
C PRO A 112 19.82 0.08 -23.43
N PHE A 113 20.99 0.03 -24.07
CA PHE A 113 21.25 -0.77 -25.27
C PHE A 113 21.77 -2.20 -24.99
N ASN A 114 21.92 -2.62 -23.73
CA ASN A 114 22.37 -3.98 -23.42
C ASN A 114 21.25 -4.99 -23.79
N PRO A 115 21.55 -6.10 -24.51
CA PRO A 115 20.56 -7.13 -24.87
C PRO A 115 19.67 -7.58 -23.71
N LEU A 116 20.24 -7.73 -22.49
CA LEU A 116 19.47 -8.13 -21.31
C LEU A 116 18.36 -7.13 -20.96
N ARG A 117 18.62 -5.83 -21.07
CA ARG A 117 17.64 -4.79 -20.78
C ARG A 117 16.62 -4.68 -21.92
N LYS A 118 17.04 -4.83 -23.18
CA LYS A 118 16.12 -4.86 -24.34
C LYS A 118 15.13 -6.02 -24.24
N ILE A 119 15.61 -7.21 -23.85
CA ILE A 119 14.77 -8.39 -23.61
C ILE A 119 13.80 -8.13 -22.44
N ALA A 120 14.29 -7.58 -21.32
CA ALA A 120 13.45 -7.25 -20.17
C ALA A 120 12.32 -6.27 -20.53
N ILE A 121 12.64 -5.21 -21.28
CA ILE A 121 11.67 -4.21 -21.75
C ILE A 121 10.63 -4.84 -22.69
N LYS A 122 11.05 -5.75 -23.58
CA LYS A 122 10.16 -6.43 -24.53
C LYS A 122 9.21 -7.42 -23.86
N ILE A 123 9.66 -8.09 -22.79
CA ILE A 123 8.87 -9.08 -22.05
C ILE A 123 7.84 -8.41 -21.14
N LEU A 124 8.16 -7.26 -20.54
CA LEU A 124 7.36 -6.58 -19.52
C LEU A 124 5.89 -6.28 -19.91
N PRO A 125 5.57 -5.77 -21.12
CA PRO A 125 4.20 -5.35 -21.43
C PRO A 125 3.26 -6.47 -21.88
N THR A 126 3.75 -7.55 -22.52
CA THR A 126 2.89 -8.45 -23.31
C THR A 126 2.52 -9.74 -22.58
N LEU A 127 3.51 -10.52 -22.15
CA LEU A 127 3.27 -11.82 -21.52
C LEU A 127 3.33 -11.75 -20.00
N PHE A 128 4.14 -10.82 -19.52
CA PHE A 128 4.52 -10.76 -18.13
C PHE A 128 3.36 -10.33 -17.22
N SER A 129 2.60 -9.29 -17.59
CA SER A 129 1.43 -8.85 -16.82
C SER A 129 0.36 -9.93 -16.68
N MET A 130 0.08 -10.69 -17.74
CA MET A 130 -0.89 -11.81 -17.70
C MET A 130 -0.40 -12.95 -16.80
N LEU A 131 0.89 -13.30 -16.89
CA LEU A 131 1.47 -14.36 -16.05
C LEU A 131 1.38 -14.03 -14.56
N ILE A 132 1.72 -12.80 -14.19
CA ILE A 132 1.65 -12.35 -12.78
C ILE A 132 0.20 -12.29 -12.31
N MET A 133 -0.74 -11.82 -13.13
CA MET A 133 -2.16 -11.84 -12.79
C MET A 133 -2.67 -13.26 -12.51
N CYS A 134 -2.36 -14.22 -13.37
CA CYS A 134 -2.71 -15.62 -13.15
C CYS A 134 -2.07 -16.15 -11.86
N THR A 135 -0.79 -15.84 -11.63
CA THR A 135 -0.05 -16.28 -10.43
C THR A 135 -0.70 -15.76 -9.14
N ILE A 136 -1.10 -14.48 -9.11
CA ILE A 136 -1.76 -13.88 -7.95
C ILE A 136 -3.12 -14.55 -7.71
N LEU A 137 -3.92 -14.75 -8.75
CA LEU A 137 -5.22 -15.42 -8.63
C LEU A 137 -5.08 -16.84 -8.10
N THR A 138 -4.14 -17.62 -8.65
CA THR A 138 -3.87 -18.98 -8.16
C THR A 138 -3.40 -18.95 -6.70
N ASN A 139 -2.52 -18.02 -6.31
CA ASN A 139 -2.09 -17.89 -4.92
C ASN A 139 -3.24 -17.54 -3.97
N CYS A 140 -4.17 -16.67 -4.39
CA CYS A 140 -5.38 -16.35 -3.61
C CYS A 140 -6.27 -17.59 -3.42
N VAL A 141 -6.42 -18.44 -4.44
CA VAL A 141 -7.16 -19.71 -4.33
C VAL A 141 -6.48 -20.67 -3.35
N PHE A 142 -5.15 -20.76 -3.34
CA PHE A 142 -4.45 -21.57 -2.34
C PHE A 142 -4.64 -21.04 -0.91
N MET A 143 -4.76 -19.73 -0.72
CA MET A 143 -4.99 -19.15 0.61
C MET A 143 -6.39 -19.39 1.18
N THR A 144 -7.39 -19.73 0.36
CA THR A 144 -8.73 -20.07 0.87
C THR A 144 -8.81 -21.50 1.41
N MET A 145 -7.82 -22.35 1.14
CA MET A 145 -7.79 -23.72 1.66
C MET A 145 -7.51 -23.71 3.16
N SER A 146 -8.47 -24.17 3.97
CA SER A 146 -8.36 -24.12 5.44
C SER A 146 -7.31 -25.07 6.02
N ASN A 147 -7.05 -26.20 5.35
CA ASN A 147 -6.05 -27.20 5.74
C ASN A 147 -5.10 -27.44 4.56
N PRO A 148 -4.03 -26.63 4.41
CA PRO A 148 -3.08 -26.81 3.33
C PRO A 148 -2.25 -28.08 3.56
N PRO A 149 -2.20 -29.00 2.59
CA PRO A 149 -1.31 -30.16 2.66
C PRO A 149 0.16 -29.75 2.56
N ASP A 150 1.09 -30.62 2.98
CA ASP A 150 2.52 -30.29 3.07
C ASP A 150 3.15 -29.86 1.74
N TRP A 151 2.65 -30.35 0.61
CA TRP A 151 3.11 -29.94 -0.73
C TRP A 151 2.78 -28.49 -1.08
N THR A 152 1.82 -27.86 -0.39
CA THR A 152 1.48 -26.45 -0.60
C THR A 152 2.64 -25.53 -0.24
N LYS A 153 3.54 -25.92 0.68
CA LYS A 153 4.76 -25.14 0.98
C LYS A 153 5.67 -24.96 -0.24
N ASN A 154 5.87 -26.02 -1.02
CA ASN A 154 6.68 -25.96 -2.24
C ASN A 154 6.05 -25.04 -3.30
N VAL A 155 4.71 -25.03 -3.37
CA VAL A 155 3.97 -24.13 -4.24
C VAL A 155 4.11 -22.67 -3.76
N GLU A 156 4.08 -22.42 -2.45
CA GLU A 156 4.33 -21.08 -1.88
C GLU A 156 5.75 -20.56 -2.18
N TYR A 157 6.77 -21.43 -2.15
CA TYR A 157 8.13 -21.08 -2.60
C TYR A 157 8.18 -20.75 -4.07
N THR A 158 7.47 -21.52 -4.89
CA THR A 158 7.36 -21.26 -6.33
C THR A 158 6.77 -19.88 -6.58
N PHE A 159 5.68 -19.52 -5.89
CA PHE A 159 5.08 -18.18 -6.00
C PHE A 159 6.03 -17.08 -5.55
N THR A 160 6.77 -17.29 -4.46
CA THR A 160 7.77 -16.34 -3.96
C THR A 160 8.90 -16.13 -4.98
N GLY A 161 9.38 -17.21 -5.60
CA GLY A 161 10.37 -17.16 -6.67
C GLY A 161 9.87 -16.37 -7.88
N ILE A 162 8.63 -16.61 -8.32
CA ILE A 162 8.02 -15.87 -9.43
C ILE A 162 7.95 -14.36 -9.13
N TYR A 163 7.52 -13.97 -7.93
CA TYR A 163 7.46 -12.55 -7.55
C TYR A 163 8.84 -11.90 -7.43
N THR A 164 9.84 -12.66 -7.00
CA THR A 164 11.22 -12.18 -6.92
C THR A 164 11.79 -11.95 -8.31
N PHE A 165 11.59 -12.91 -9.20
CA PHE A 165 11.99 -12.80 -10.60
C PHE A 165 11.29 -11.62 -11.29
N GLU A 166 10.03 -11.38 -10.95
CA GLU A 166 9.31 -10.20 -11.42
C GLU A 166 9.95 -8.89 -11.03
N SER A 167 10.18 -8.71 -9.73
CA SER A 167 10.76 -7.47 -9.24
C SER A 167 12.17 -7.29 -9.79
N LEU A 168 12.93 -8.36 -9.95
CA LEU A 168 14.24 -8.32 -10.57
C LEU A 168 14.17 -7.83 -12.03
N ILE A 169 13.25 -8.36 -12.84
CA ILE A 169 13.05 -7.90 -14.22
C ILE A 169 12.65 -6.42 -14.24
N LYS A 170 11.74 -5.98 -13.35
CA LYS A 170 11.33 -4.57 -13.25
C LYS A 170 12.49 -3.65 -12.86
N ILE A 171 13.32 -4.07 -11.90
CA ILE A 171 14.51 -3.34 -11.45
C ILE A 171 15.53 -3.23 -12.59
N ILE A 172 15.76 -4.30 -13.35
CA ILE A 172 16.66 -4.30 -14.51
C ILE A 172 16.13 -3.41 -15.64
N ALA A 173 14.81 -3.41 -15.88
CA ALA A 173 14.19 -2.63 -16.94
C ALA A 173 14.17 -1.12 -16.61
N ARG A 174 13.81 -0.75 -15.37
CA ARG A 174 13.60 0.65 -14.94
C ARG A 174 14.80 1.29 -14.23
N GLY A 175 15.73 0.50 -13.72
CA GLY A 175 16.85 0.98 -12.90
C GLY A 175 16.54 1.05 -11.40
N PHE A 176 17.58 0.91 -10.57
CA PHE A 176 17.46 0.75 -9.12
C PHE A 176 17.26 2.07 -8.36
N CYS A 177 18.11 3.10 -8.54
CA CYS A 177 18.14 4.23 -7.61
C CYS A 177 18.67 5.60 -8.12
N LEU A 178 18.73 5.87 -9.43
CA LEU A 178 19.62 6.94 -9.95
C LEU A 178 18.98 8.23 -10.51
N GLU A 179 17.67 8.32 -10.82
CA GLU A 179 17.04 9.59 -11.26
C GLU A 179 15.49 9.52 -11.34
N ASP A 180 14.81 10.63 -11.70
CA ASP A 180 13.36 10.93 -11.50
C ASP A 180 12.30 9.86 -11.91
N PHE A 181 12.63 8.83 -12.68
CA PHE A 181 11.73 7.73 -13.10
C PHE A 181 12.20 6.34 -12.61
N THR A 182 12.74 6.32 -11.40
CA THR A 182 13.30 5.12 -10.76
C THR A 182 12.22 4.20 -10.20
N PHE A 183 12.49 2.88 -10.16
CA PHE A 183 11.63 1.85 -9.57
C PHE A 183 11.04 2.24 -8.20
N LEU A 184 11.84 2.85 -7.32
CA LEU A 184 11.46 3.26 -5.96
C LEU A 184 10.65 4.56 -5.88
N ARG A 185 10.39 5.29 -6.96
CA ARG A 185 9.56 6.51 -6.90
C ARG A 185 8.07 6.22 -7.08
N ASP A 186 7.74 5.11 -7.74
CA ASP A 186 6.37 4.64 -7.88
C ASP A 186 5.90 3.96 -6.57
N PRO A 187 4.87 4.49 -5.87
CA PRO A 187 4.34 3.87 -4.65
C PRO A 187 3.87 2.42 -4.87
N TRP A 188 3.47 2.10 -6.10
CA TRP A 188 3.04 0.77 -6.51
C TRP A 188 4.17 -0.25 -6.57
N ASN A 189 5.39 0.19 -6.90
CA ASN A 189 6.56 -0.67 -6.89
C ASN A 189 7.12 -0.84 -5.48
N TRP A 190 6.94 0.15 -4.59
CA TRP A 190 7.17 -0.03 -3.15
C TRP A 190 6.30 -1.12 -2.55
N LEU A 191 5.04 -1.22 -2.97
CA LEU A 191 4.16 -2.32 -2.56
C LEU A 191 4.75 -3.67 -3.01
N ASP A 192 5.20 -3.79 -4.26
CA ASP A 192 5.82 -5.02 -4.78
C ASP A 192 7.08 -5.42 -3.97
N PHE A 193 7.97 -4.45 -3.71
CA PHE A 193 9.19 -4.67 -2.93
C PHE A 193 8.90 -5.04 -1.47
N THR A 194 7.91 -4.40 -0.86
CA THR A 194 7.48 -4.66 0.52
C THR A 194 6.92 -6.07 0.66
N VAL A 195 6.08 -6.49 -0.28
CA VAL A 195 5.51 -7.85 -0.31
C VAL A 195 6.60 -8.92 -0.43
N ILE A 196 7.61 -8.71 -1.26
CA ILE A 196 8.73 -9.64 -1.41
C ILE A 196 9.59 -9.65 -0.15
N THR A 197 9.91 -8.48 0.40
CA THR A 197 10.70 -8.38 1.63
C THR A 197 10.02 -9.12 2.78
N PHE A 198 8.71 -8.91 2.98
CA PHE A 198 7.95 -9.64 3.99
C PHE A 198 7.93 -11.15 3.73
N ALA A 199 7.80 -11.59 2.47
CA ALA A 199 7.87 -13.01 2.13
C ALA A 199 9.21 -13.65 2.50
N TYR A 200 10.32 -12.95 2.26
CA TYR A 200 11.66 -13.42 2.66
C TYR A 200 11.83 -13.38 4.18
N VAL A 201 11.40 -12.32 4.86
CA VAL A 201 11.50 -12.22 6.32
C VAL A 201 10.70 -13.34 7.02
N THR A 202 9.51 -13.67 6.52
CA THR A 202 8.70 -14.78 7.06
C THR A 202 9.34 -16.15 6.86
N GLU A 203 10.31 -16.27 5.94
CA GLU A 203 10.98 -17.51 5.60
C GLU A 203 12.33 -17.66 6.30
N PHE A 204 13.10 -16.57 6.38
CA PHE A 204 14.44 -16.57 6.96
C PHE A 204 14.44 -16.41 8.49
N VAL A 205 13.35 -15.92 9.07
CA VAL A 205 13.23 -15.76 10.52
C VAL A 205 12.11 -16.68 11.02
N ASP A 206 12.50 -17.80 11.63
CA ASP A 206 11.62 -18.64 12.44
C ASP A 206 11.24 -17.92 13.74
N LEU A 207 10.46 -16.84 13.62
CA LEU A 207 9.78 -16.22 14.74
C LEU A 207 8.65 -17.19 15.14
N GLY A 208 8.95 -18.08 16.08
CA GLY A 208 8.07 -19.16 16.50
C GLY A 208 6.61 -18.74 16.76
N ASN A 209 5.68 -19.67 16.50
CA ASN A 209 4.25 -19.66 16.82
C ASN A 209 3.45 -18.33 16.72
N VAL A 210 3.86 -17.37 15.89
CA VAL A 210 3.06 -16.16 15.66
C VAL A 210 2.12 -16.39 14.48
N SER A 211 0.85 -16.67 14.80
CA SER A 211 -0.26 -16.72 13.84
C SER A 211 -0.28 -15.50 12.89
N ALA A 212 0.25 -14.36 13.35
CA ALA A 212 0.37 -13.12 12.60
C ALA A 212 1.20 -13.22 11.30
N LEU A 213 2.24 -14.07 11.24
CA LEU A 213 3.08 -14.21 10.03
C LEU A 213 2.29 -14.80 8.86
N ARG A 214 1.27 -15.62 9.16
CA ARG A 214 0.36 -16.17 8.16
C ARG A 214 -0.48 -15.07 7.50
N THR A 215 -0.86 -14.04 8.26
CA THR A 215 -1.66 -12.91 7.77
C THR A 215 -0.89 -12.06 6.76
N PHE A 216 0.44 -11.94 6.87
CA PHE A 216 1.24 -11.18 5.90
C PHE A 216 1.21 -11.77 4.49
N ARG A 217 0.89 -13.06 4.33
CA ARG A 217 0.72 -13.68 3.00
C ARG A 217 -0.41 -13.02 2.21
N VAL A 218 -1.44 -12.48 2.89
CA VAL A 218 -2.56 -11.73 2.29
C VAL A 218 -2.09 -10.45 1.60
N LEU A 219 -0.96 -9.86 2.01
CA LEU A 219 -0.39 -8.68 1.35
C LEU A 219 -0.06 -8.93 -0.13
N ARG A 220 0.19 -10.19 -0.53
CA ARG A 220 0.39 -10.58 -1.94
C ARG A 220 -0.85 -10.33 -2.79
N ALA A 221 -2.06 -10.43 -2.23
CA ALA A 221 -3.29 -10.11 -2.95
C ALA A 221 -3.37 -8.62 -3.30
N LEU A 222 -2.77 -7.74 -2.49
CA LEU A 222 -2.69 -6.29 -2.78
C LEU A 222 -1.83 -6.00 -4.01
N LYS A 223 -0.95 -6.92 -4.42
CA LYS A 223 -0.17 -6.81 -5.65
C LYS A 223 -1.05 -6.67 -6.88
N THR A 224 -2.27 -7.21 -6.86
CA THR A 224 -3.28 -7.03 -7.93
C THR A 224 -3.49 -5.56 -8.27
N ILE A 225 -3.45 -4.68 -7.26
CA ILE A 225 -3.59 -3.22 -7.43
C ILE A 225 -2.44 -2.65 -8.26
N SER A 226 -1.22 -3.16 -8.07
CA SER A 226 -0.04 -2.70 -8.81
C SER A 226 -0.01 -3.18 -10.27
N VAL A 227 -0.72 -4.28 -10.60
CA VAL A 227 -0.71 -4.90 -11.92
C VAL A 227 -1.84 -4.37 -12.82
N ILE A 228 -3.03 -4.13 -12.26
CA ILE A 228 -4.17 -3.61 -13.03
C ILE A 228 -4.13 -2.08 -13.05
N PRO A 229 -3.92 -1.42 -14.20
CA PRO A 229 -3.82 0.04 -14.27
C PRO A 229 -5.11 0.74 -13.81
N GLY A 230 -6.29 0.19 -14.13
CA GLY A 230 -7.57 0.76 -13.68
C GLY A 230 -7.74 0.75 -12.16
N LEU A 231 -7.17 -0.24 -11.46
CA LEU A 231 -7.29 -0.35 -10.01
C LEU A 231 -6.45 0.71 -9.28
N LYS A 232 -5.33 1.15 -9.88
CA LYS A 232 -4.50 2.26 -9.37
C LYS A 232 -5.28 3.56 -9.30
N THR A 233 -6.06 3.86 -10.34
CA THR A 233 -6.89 5.07 -10.39
C THR A 233 -7.95 5.06 -9.30
N ILE A 234 -8.62 3.92 -9.10
CA ILE A 234 -9.66 3.76 -8.07
C ILE A 234 -9.06 3.98 -6.67
N VAL A 235 -7.94 3.32 -6.37
CA VAL A 235 -7.29 3.47 -5.06
C VAL A 235 -6.75 4.89 -4.85
N GLY A 236 -6.23 5.53 -5.89
CA GLY A 236 -5.83 6.94 -5.84
C GLY A 236 -7.01 7.85 -5.49
N ALA A 237 -8.16 7.68 -6.15
CA ALA A 237 -9.38 8.42 -5.85
C ALA A 237 -9.89 8.15 -4.41
N LEU A 238 -9.77 6.91 -3.94
CA LEU A 238 -10.13 6.55 -2.56
C LEU A 238 -9.24 7.29 -1.55
N ILE A 239 -7.92 7.28 -1.75
CA ILE A 239 -6.97 7.99 -0.87
C ILE A 239 -7.24 9.51 -0.89
N GLN A 240 -7.53 10.08 -2.05
CA GLN A 240 -7.90 11.49 -2.17
C GLN A 240 -9.19 11.81 -1.40
N SER A 241 -10.17 10.89 -1.43
CA SER A 241 -11.43 11.05 -0.70
C SER A 241 -11.22 11.00 0.81
N VAL A 242 -10.37 10.09 1.30
CA VAL A 242 -10.02 10.02 2.74
C VAL A 242 -9.36 11.31 3.22
N LYS A 243 -8.47 11.92 2.42
CA LYS A 243 -7.85 13.20 2.78
C LYS A 243 -8.88 14.32 2.96
N LYS A 244 -9.94 14.37 2.14
CA LYS A 244 -11.03 15.35 2.28
C LYS A 244 -11.90 15.11 3.51
N LEU A 245 -12.06 13.86 3.94
CA LEU A 245 -12.81 13.50 5.15
C LEU A 245 -12.03 13.72 6.46
N SER A 246 -10.74 14.07 6.40
CA SER A 246 -9.89 14.24 7.59
C SER A 246 -10.44 15.25 8.59
N ASP A 247 -11.01 16.37 8.10
CA ASP A 247 -11.63 17.40 8.94
C ASP A 247 -12.86 16.87 9.69
N VAL A 248 -13.76 16.18 8.97
CA VAL A 248 -14.94 15.53 9.57
C VAL A 248 -14.55 14.46 10.58
N MET A 249 -13.47 13.71 10.32
CA MET A 249 -12.95 12.71 11.26
C MET A 249 -12.47 13.37 12.57
N ILE A 250 -11.80 14.52 12.51
CA ILE A 250 -11.35 15.25 13.71
C ILE A 250 -12.55 15.72 14.53
N LEU A 251 -13.55 16.33 13.89
CA LEU A 251 -14.79 16.76 14.55
C LEU A 251 -15.52 15.58 15.22
N THR A 252 -15.59 14.45 14.52
CA THR A 252 -16.26 13.23 15.02
C THR A 252 -15.52 12.68 16.24
N VAL A 253 -14.19 12.57 16.18
CA VAL A 253 -13.38 12.11 17.32
C VAL A 253 -13.53 13.05 18.52
N PHE A 254 -13.54 14.36 18.30
CA PHE A 254 -13.77 15.34 19.36
C PHE A 254 -15.14 15.15 20.03
N CYS A 255 -16.20 15.06 19.23
CA CYS A 255 -17.57 14.88 19.70
C CYS A 255 -17.73 13.57 20.50
N LEU A 256 -17.24 12.45 19.94
CA LEU A 256 -17.24 11.15 20.62
C LEU A 256 -16.44 11.19 21.92
N SER A 257 -15.35 11.96 22.00
CA SER A 257 -14.55 12.12 23.22
C SER A 257 -15.33 12.84 24.32
N VAL A 258 -16.06 13.91 23.99
CA VAL A 258 -16.92 14.62 24.96
C VAL A 258 -18.02 13.70 25.51
N PHE A 259 -18.72 12.98 24.63
CA PHE A 259 -19.73 12.02 25.06
C PHE A 259 -19.14 10.86 25.86
N ALA A 260 -17.95 10.39 25.51
CA ALA A 260 -17.26 9.35 26.28
C ALA A 260 -16.89 9.82 27.69
N LEU A 261 -16.48 11.08 27.89
CA LEU A 261 -16.20 11.63 29.22
C LEU A 261 -17.47 11.74 30.07
N ILE A 262 -18.57 12.23 29.49
CA ILE A 262 -19.86 12.30 30.19
C ILE A 262 -20.35 10.89 30.54
N GLY A 263 -20.31 9.97 29.58
CA GLY A 263 -20.71 8.56 29.78
C GLY A 263 -19.86 7.84 30.82
N LEU A 264 -18.54 8.08 30.85
CA LEU A 264 -17.67 7.52 31.86
C LEU A 264 -18.08 7.99 33.25
N GLN A 265 -18.33 9.30 33.45
CA GLN A 265 -18.73 9.81 34.77
C GLN A 265 -20.11 9.29 35.21
N LEU A 266 -21.05 9.17 34.28
CA LEU A 266 -22.41 8.69 34.57
C LEU A 266 -22.48 7.18 34.84
N PHE A 267 -21.68 6.38 34.12
CA PHE A 267 -21.78 4.92 34.14
C PHE A 267 -20.59 4.22 34.80
N MET A 268 -19.69 4.97 35.45
CA MET A 268 -18.55 4.39 36.17
C MET A 268 -19.03 3.41 37.24
N GLY A 269 -18.71 2.13 37.05
CA GLY A 269 -19.03 1.06 38.00
C GLY A 269 -20.48 0.54 37.93
N ASN A 270 -21.42 1.29 37.35
CA ASN A 270 -22.84 0.92 37.33
C ASN A 270 -23.12 -0.35 36.51
N LEU A 271 -22.36 -0.59 35.43
CA LEU A 271 -22.47 -1.80 34.59
C LEU A 271 -21.99 -3.08 35.27
N ARG A 272 -21.37 -2.99 36.45
CA ARG A 272 -20.89 -4.15 37.24
C ARG A 272 -21.83 -4.51 38.39
N ASN A 273 -22.95 -3.82 38.54
CA ASN A 273 -23.94 -4.14 39.56
C ASN A 273 -24.47 -5.55 39.30
N LYS A 274 -24.36 -6.41 40.32
CA LYS A 274 -24.87 -7.77 40.32
C LYS A 274 -25.64 -7.96 41.63
N CYS A 275 -26.77 -8.65 41.55
CA CYS A 275 -27.46 -9.12 42.74
C CYS A 275 -26.63 -10.23 43.38
N VAL A 276 -26.24 -10.04 44.63
CA VAL A 276 -25.57 -11.08 45.42
C VAL A 276 -26.56 -11.62 46.45
N GLN A 277 -26.52 -12.93 46.65
CA GLN A 277 -27.32 -13.60 47.66
C GLN A 277 -26.70 -13.31 49.02
N TRP A 278 -27.51 -12.80 49.96
CA TRP A 278 -27.09 -12.54 51.33
C TRP A 278 -27.84 -13.49 52.29
N PRO A 279 -27.20 -14.10 53.29
CA PRO A 279 -25.76 -14.08 53.59
C PRO A 279 -24.95 -14.97 52.63
N PRO A 280 -23.65 -14.65 52.38
CA PRO A 280 -22.78 -15.50 51.58
C PRO A 280 -22.61 -16.87 52.25
N THR A 281 -22.61 -17.94 51.46
CA THR A 281 -22.66 -19.36 51.90
C THR A 281 -21.50 -19.77 52.83
N ASN A 282 -20.45 -18.96 52.93
CA ASN A 282 -19.26 -19.19 53.77
C ASN A 282 -19.09 -18.17 54.91
N ALA A 283 -20.13 -17.44 55.31
CA ALA A 283 -20.08 -16.67 56.55
C ALA A 283 -19.97 -17.66 57.72
N SER A 284 -18.74 -17.97 58.14
CA SER A 284 -18.49 -18.58 59.44
C SER A 284 -19.15 -17.71 60.50
N MET A 285 -19.93 -18.36 61.35
CA MET A 285 -20.56 -17.76 62.53
C MET A 285 -19.48 -17.16 63.42
N GLU A 286 -19.16 -15.88 63.26
CA GLU A 286 -18.48 -15.10 64.28
C GLU A 286 -19.24 -13.79 64.47
N GLU A 287 -20.00 -13.80 65.56
CA GLU A 287 -20.54 -12.70 66.36
C GLU A 287 -20.59 -11.31 65.71
N HIS A 288 -21.76 -10.94 65.19
CA HIS A 288 -22.22 -9.56 65.29
C HIS A 288 -23.66 -9.55 65.79
N SER A 289 -23.77 -9.57 67.11
CA SER A 289 -24.95 -9.21 67.89
C SER A 289 -25.27 -7.73 67.67
N ILE A 290 -25.94 -7.40 66.57
CA ILE A 290 -26.66 -6.12 66.43
C ILE A 290 -28.10 -6.43 66.04
N GLU A 291 -28.86 -6.74 67.09
CA GLU A 291 -30.25 -6.34 67.33
C GLU A 291 -31.18 -6.23 66.09
N MET A 292 -31.75 -7.36 65.70
CA MET A 292 -33.08 -7.38 65.06
C MET A 292 -34.04 -8.17 65.94
N ASN A 293 -34.31 -7.63 67.13
CA ASN A 293 -35.42 -8.07 67.96
C ASN A 293 -36.75 -7.63 67.31
N ARG A 294 -37.32 -8.49 66.47
CA ARG A 294 -38.77 -8.59 66.36
C ARG A 294 -39.21 -10.04 66.14
N THR A 295 -39.71 -10.61 67.23
CA THR A 295 -40.57 -11.81 67.32
C THR A 295 -39.99 -13.11 66.76
N MET A 296 -39.39 -13.90 67.66
CA MET A 296 -39.28 -15.34 67.48
C MET A 296 -40.68 -15.95 67.37
N ASN A 297 -41.01 -16.47 66.20
CA ASN A 297 -41.92 -17.59 66.08
C ASN A 297 -41.29 -18.61 65.12
N ASN A 298 -41.37 -19.87 65.50
CA ASN A 298 -40.65 -20.99 64.89
C ASN A 298 -41.09 -21.19 63.44
N ASN A 299 -40.23 -20.75 62.51
CA ASN A 299 -40.04 -21.21 61.14
C ASN A 299 -39.05 -20.21 60.52
N VAL A 300 -37.74 -20.43 60.73
CA VAL A 300 -36.72 -19.59 60.07
C VAL A 300 -36.63 -20.06 58.62
N GLU A 301 -37.61 -19.65 57.81
CA GLU A 301 -37.44 -19.57 56.37
C GLU A 301 -36.32 -18.56 56.16
N PHE A 302 -35.12 -19.03 55.82
CA PHE A 302 -34.03 -18.16 55.37
C PHE A 302 -34.54 -17.44 54.12
N CYS A 303 -35.08 -16.24 54.30
CA CYS A 303 -35.58 -15.43 53.20
C CYS A 303 -34.36 -14.88 52.46
N TYR A 304 -33.85 -15.65 51.50
CA TYR A 304 -32.75 -15.24 50.64
C TYR A 304 -33.16 -13.95 49.93
N THR A 305 -32.63 -12.85 50.43
CA THR A 305 -32.88 -11.54 49.84
C THR A 305 -31.76 -11.27 48.86
N TYR A 306 -32.09 -11.09 47.59
CA TYR A 306 -31.14 -10.61 46.59
C TYR A 306 -30.92 -9.13 46.82
N ILE A 307 -29.77 -8.77 47.40
CA ILE A 307 -29.40 -7.36 47.56
C ILE A 307 -28.73 -6.94 46.25
N CYS A 308 -29.37 -6.02 45.53
CA CYS A 308 -28.75 -5.34 44.41
C CYS A 308 -27.75 -4.32 44.97
N SER A 309 -26.54 -4.79 45.28
CA SER A 309 -25.48 -3.88 45.68
C SER A 309 -25.03 -3.11 44.43
N ILE A 310 -25.23 -1.79 44.44
CA ILE A 310 -24.39 -0.92 43.65
C ILE A 310 -22.98 -1.24 44.12
N VAL A 311 -22.15 -1.85 43.28
CA VAL A 311 -20.74 -2.08 43.62
C VAL A 311 -20.07 -0.72 43.52
N VAL A 312 -20.34 0.15 44.50
CA VAL A 312 -19.49 1.29 44.81
C VAL A 312 -18.18 0.65 45.20
N LYS A 313 -17.25 0.61 44.24
CA LYS A 313 -15.87 0.25 44.50
C LYS A 313 -15.42 1.15 45.65
N SER A 314 -15.37 0.61 46.85
CA SER A 314 -14.74 1.24 47.99
C SER A 314 -13.36 1.63 47.49
N ARG A 315 -13.14 2.94 47.28
CA ARG A 315 -11.78 3.46 47.25
C ARG A 315 -11.22 3.09 48.62
N GLN A 316 -10.44 2.02 48.68
CA GLN A 316 -9.35 1.91 49.64
C GLN A 316 -8.42 3.09 49.32
N TRP A 317 -8.78 4.27 49.83
CA TRP A 317 -7.76 5.23 50.23
C TRP A 317 -6.97 4.50 51.29
N GLY A 318 -5.76 4.07 50.94
CA GLY A 318 -4.80 3.60 51.92
C GLY A 318 -4.62 4.71 52.95
N TYR A 319 -5.14 4.49 54.15
CA TYR A 319 -4.66 5.19 55.32
C TYR A 319 -3.32 4.55 55.69
N PRO A 320 -2.27 5.34 55.98
CA PRO A 320 -1.00 4.81 56.40
C PRO A 320 -1.16 4.12 57.76
N SER A 321 -0.56 2.94 57.91
CA SER A 321 -0.47 2.24 59.19
C SER A 321 0.14 3.16 60.26
N PRO A 322 -0.47 3.32 61.43
CA PRO A 322 0.23 3.79 62.61
C PRO A 322 1.10 2.65 63.17
N GLU A 323 2.25 3.04 63.72
CA GLU A 323 3.27 2.22 64.40
C GLU A 323 2.72 1.27 65.47
#